data_AF-A0A933XXG0-F1
#
_entry.id   AF-A0A933XXG0-F1
#
_cell.length_a   1.000
_cell.length_b   1.000
_cell.length_c   1.000
_cell.angle_alpha   90.00
_cell.angle_beta   90.00
_cell.angle_gamma   90.00
#
_symmetry.space_group_name_H-M   'P 1'
#
loop_
_entity.id
_entity.type
_entity.pdbx_description
1 polymer ?
#
loop_
_entity_poly.entity_id
_entity_poly.type
_entity_poly.pdbx_seq_one_letter_code
_entity_poly.pdbx_strand_id
1 'polypeptide(L)'
;MSLLRAVLAFVLAAAAAFAQAPGCKPCGGTGRELCAKHPKAECAWESEVRYCSFAAKCAECGGAGLLPCKKCATDATKQTLASQRERIGIEAKELASYDETMGRPLRKGATDHFTMVLELDSLKVEKRTAQSHELLHVYLRRLEKLFADYLRVMGADEGDFRERFQIFVWYLDGDQAKGSLAFCAQGAPAGVKLMGSHPRYSTAANKRWFTTDEQLHRNLLHMVSHLILSHETPSQWMGNQKGGWAEEGLGHWFEYQTFARCDNYCFQEQNMNNDYSGGDYKLLCRKLVVANEAPPIAAVFERNTDNLLRSEHIVAFSYVDYLLSLDGTKFDRVCADLRSKVPTREALQKHFGLAPLEFERRWKEWVLATYPTQKD
;
A
#
# COMPACT_ATOMS: atom_id res chain seq x y z
N MET A 1 -25.32 29.22 -10.57
CA MET A 1 -24.41 29.91 -11.52
C MET A 1 -23.29 30.72 -10.86
N SER A 2 -23.19 30.81 -9.52
CA SER A 2 -22.14 31.59 -8.82
C SER A 2 -20.85 30.81 -8.53
N LEU A 3 -20.93 29.51 -8.22
CA LEU A 3 -19.73 28.69 -7.93
C LEU A 3 -18.84 28.41 -9.16
N LEU A 4 -19.43 28.26 -10.35
CA LEU A 4 -18.65 27.96 -11.56
C LEU A 4 -17.69 29.09 -11.97
N ARG A 5 -18.02 30.35 -11.65
CA ARG A 5 -17.15 31.51 -11.92
C ARG A 5 -15.99 31.62 -10.94
N ALA A 6 -16.16 31.18 -9.69
CA ALA A 6 -15.10 31.16 -8.69
C ALA A 6 -14.05 30.07 -8.99
N VAL A 7 -14.48 28.89 -9.44
CA VAL A 7 -13.58 27.80 -9.84
C VAL A 7 -12.79 28.14 -11.11
N LEU A 8 -13.42 28.78 -12.10
CA LEU A 8 -12.71 29.20 -13.33
C LEU A 8 -11.66 30.30 -13.08
N ALA A 9 -11.91 31.21 -12.13
CA ALA A 9 -10.96 32.25 -11.76
C ALA A 9 -9.72 31.70 -11.03
N PHE A 10 -9.88 30.63 -10.24
CA PHE A 10 -8.76 29.95 -9.56
C PHE A 10 -7.89 29.15 -10.54
N VAL A 11 -8.51 28.51 -11.54
CA VAL A 11 -7.81 27.76 -12.59
C VAL A 11 -7.03 28.69 -13.54
N LEU A 12 -7.56 29.89 -13.83
CA LEU A 12 -6.86 30.90 -14.64
C LEU A 12 -5.70 31.59 -13.88
N ALA A 13 -5.79 31.75 -12.56
CA ALA A 13 -4.69 32.27 -11.74
C ALA A 13 -3.54 31.25 -11.58
N ALA A 14 -3.84 29.94 -11.52
CA ALA A 14 -2.84 28.88 -11.47
C ALA A 14 -2.09 28.69 -12.80
N ALA A 15 -2.76 28.91 -13.94
CA ALA A 15 -2.13 28.83 -15.26
C ALA A 15 -1.25 30.05 -15.60
N ALA A 16 -1.52 31.22 -15.03
CA ALA A 16 -0.74 32.44 -15.25
C ALA A 16 0.56 32.53 -14.41
N ALA A 17 0.77 31.64 -13.43
CA ALA A 17 1.91 31.71 -12.51
C ALA A 17 3.20 31.00 -13.02
N PHE A 18 3.15 30.34 -14.18
CA PHE A 18 4.31 29.71 -14.81
C PHE A 18 4.72 30.42 -16.10
N ALA A 19 4.94 31.73 -16.01
CA ALA A 19 5.76 32.41 -17.01
C ALA A 19 7.19 31.84 -16.91
N GLN A 20 7.45 30.74 -17.62
CA GLN A 20 8.80 30.22 -17.83
C GLN A 20 9.61 31.35 -18.46
N ALA A 21 10.71 31.77 -17.83
CA ALA A 21 11.68 32.63 -18.48
C ALA A 21 12.39 31.79 -19.55
N PRO A 22 12.05 31.90 -20.85
CA PRO A 22 12.61 31.02 -21.86
C PRO A 22 14.11 31.29 -21.92
N GLY A 23 14.93 30.25 -21.76
CA GLY A 23 16.38 30.34 -21.91
C GLY A 23 17.21 30.57 -20.64
N CYS A 24 16.63 30.48 -19.43
CA CYS A 24 17.45 30.48 -18.21
C CYS A 24 18.27 29.19 -18.10
N LYS A 25 19.55 29.22 -18.55
CA LYS A 25 20.45 28.06 -18.56
C LYS A 25 20.59 27.32 -17.21
N PRO A 26 20.71 27.99 -16.05
CA PRO A 26 20.86 27.31 -14.76
C PRO A 26 19.69 26.38 -14.37
N CYS A 27 18.46 26.76 -14.69
CA CYS A 27 17.26 26.04 -14.24
C CYS A 27 16.40 25.47 -15.38
N GLY A 28 16.82 25.63 -16.64
CA GLY A 28 16.03 25.25 -17.81
C GLY A 28 14.72 26.04 -17.95
N GLY A 29 14.63 27.24 -17.36
CA GLY A 29 13.41 28.05 -17.38
C GLY A 29 12.34 27.69 -16.34
N THR A 30 12.61 26.71 -15.45
CA THR A 30 11.66 26.26 -14.42
C THR A 30 11.55 27.21 -13.21
N GLY A 31 12.47 28.17 -13.09
CA GLY A 31 12.60 29.01 -11.89
C GLY A 31 13.18 28.29 -10.67
N ARG A 32 13.55 27.00 -10.78
CA ARG A 32 14.01 26.14 -9.68
C ARG A 32 15.33 25.46 -10.03
N GLU A 33 16.25 25.41 -9.08
CA GLU A 33 17.53 24.72 -9.20
C GLU A 33 17.56 23.52 -8.24
N LEU A 34 18.24 22.45 -8.65
CA LEU A 34 18.49 21.32 -7.76
C LEU A 34 19.44 21.75 -6.64
N CYS A 35 19.20 21.27 -5.43
CA CYS A 35 20.10 21.53 -4.31
C CYS A 35 21.44 20.84 -4.56
N ALA A 36 22.54 21.60 -4.56
CA ALA A 36 23.88 21.06 -4.84
C ALA A 36 24.42 20.12 -3.73
N LYS A 37 23.75 20.09 -2.57
CA LYS A 37 24.10 19.18 -1.45
C LYS A 37 23.59 17.75 -1.62
N HIS A 38 22.78 17.51 -2.64
CA HIS A 38 22.21 16.20 -2.91
C HIS A 38 22.51 15.77 -4.35
N PRO A 39 22.71 14.47 -4.60
CA PRO A 39 22.64 13.91 -5.93
C PRO A 39 21.36 14.33 -6.67
N LYS A 40 21.47 14.51 -7.99
CA LYS A 40 20.34 14.90 -8.84
C LYS A 40 19.14 13.95 -8.72
N ALA A 41 19.39 12.65 -8.59
CA ALA A 41 18.35 11.65 -8.42
C ALA A 41 17.60 11.83 -7.09
N GLU A 42 18.30 12.07 -5.99
CA GLU A 42 17.71 12.31 -4.67
C GLU A 42 16.83 13.55 -4.65
N CYS A 43 17.27 14.65 -5.28
CA CYS A 43 16.48 15.87 -5.36
C CYS A 43 15.10 15.65 -6.00
N ALA A 44 15.01 14.74 -6.98
CA ALA A 44 13.74 14.41 -7.62
C ALA A 44 12.80 13.68 -6.65
N TRP A 45 13.33 12.75 -5.86
CA TRP A 45 12.54 11.99 -4.89
C TRP A 45 11.93 12.88 -3.80
N GLU A 46 12.66 13.91 -3.34
CA GLU A 46 12.16 14.84 -2.31
C GLU A 46 10.95 15.69 -2.76
N SER A 47 10.65 15.73 -4.06
CA SER A 47 9.46 16.38 -4.58
C SER A 47 8.21 15.47 -4.58
N GLU A 48 8.39 14.16 -4.41
CA GLU A 48 7.33 13.16 -4.41
C GLU A 48 6.80 12.85 -2.99
N VAL A 49 7.43 13.40 -1.96
CA VAL A 49 7.09 13.15 -0.55
C VAL A 49 6.77 14.44 0.20
N ARG A 50 6.03 14.30 1.30
CA ARG A 50 5.81 15.40 2.26
C ARG A 50 7.02 15.59 3.17
N TYR A 51 7.72 14.51 3.49
CA TYR A 51 8.87 14.49 4.39
C TYR A 51 9.80 13.31 4.10
N CYS A 52 11.11 13.54 4.26
CA CYS A 52 12.14 12.50 4.28
C CYS A 52 13.23 12.87 5.28
N SER A 53 13.54 11.99 6.22
CA SER A 53 14.53 12.26 7.28
C SER A 53 15.96 12.43 6.75
N PHE A 54 16.28 11.88 5.58
CA PHE A 54 17.59 12.01 4.95
C PHE A 54 17.87 13.43 4.45
N ALA A 55 16.85 14.09 3.89
CA ALA A 55 16.99 15.42 3.33
C ALA A 55 16.53 16.53 4.27
N ALA A 56 15.58 16.26 5.19
CA ALA A 56 14.90 17.25 6.03
C ALA A 56 15.84 18.20 6.80
N LYS A 57 17.05 17.75 7.15
CA LYS A 57 18.04 18.55 7.88
C LYS A 57 19.01 19.33 6.99
N CYS A 58 18.83 19.32 5.67
CA CYS A 58 19.70 20.05 4.76
C CYS A 58 19.59 21.57 4.97
N ALA A 59 20.70 22.19 5.38
CA ALA A 59 20.75 23.61 5.68
C ALA A 59 20.46 24.52 4.47
N GLU A 60 20.66 24.04 3.23
CA GLU A 60 20.42 24.84 2.03
C GLU A 60 18.97 24.78 1.57
N CYS A 61 18.44 23.58 1.32
CA CYS A 61 17.10 23.42 0.75
C CYS A 61 16.01 23.16 1.80
N GLY A 62 16.36 22.95 3.07
CA GLY A 62 15.39 22.56 4.11
C GLY A 62 14.73 21.21 3.82
N GLY A 63 15.41 20.33 3.10
CA GLY A 63 14.91 19.03 2.65
C GLY A 63 14.03 19.05 1.40
N ALA A 64 13.72 20.21 0.83
CA ALA A 64 12.86 20.29 -0.36
C ALA A 64 13.51 19.73 -1.66
N GLY A 65 14.81 19.39 -1.63
CA GLY A 65 15.59 19.01 -2.83
C GLY A 65 15.81 20.14 -3.84
N LEU A 66 15.12 21.27 -3.69
CA LEU A 66 15.06 22.38 -4.65
C LEU A 66 15.35 23.73 -3.98
N LEU A 67 15.96 24.62 -4.76
CA LEU A 67 16.25 26.01 -4.42
C LEU A 67 15.61 26.94 -5.46
N PRO A 68 15.22 28.16 -5.07
CA PRO A 68 14.80 29.15 -6.05
C PRO A 68 15.99 29.50 -6.95
N CYS A 69 15.79 29.50 -8.28
CA CYS A 69 16.79 29.94 -9.23
C CYS A 69 17.21 31.39 -8.95
N LYS A 70 18.51 31.62 -8.78
CA LYS A 70 19.04 32.96 -8.45
C LYS A 70 18.80 33.99 -9.56
N LYS A 71 18.55 33.54 -10.81
CA LYS A 71 18.41 34.42 -11.98
C LYS A 71 16.97 34.72 -12.38
N CYS A 72 16.05 33.77 -12.19
CA CYS A 72 14.71 33.87 -12.76
C CYS A 72 13.59 33.33 -11.87
N ALA A 73 13.85 33.00 -10.61
CA ALA A 73 12.79 32.57 -9.71
C ALA A 73 11.75 33.68 -9.52
N THR A 74 10.50 33.38 -9.90
CA THR A 74 9.34 34.23 -9.62
C THR A 74 8.98 34.18 -8.14
N ASP A 75 8.23 35.18 -7.66
CA ASP A 75 7.77 35.18 -6.26
C ASP A 75 6.84 34.00 -5.96
N ALA A 76 6.01 33.58 -6.93
CA ALA A 76 5.22 32.36 -6.83
C ALA A 76 6.10 31.11 -6.63
N THR A 77 7.25 31.03 -7.32
CA THR A 77 8.20 29.92 -7.15
C THR A 77 8.84 29.94 -5.76
N LYS A 78 9.27 31.12 -5.30
CA LYS A 78 9.84 31.28 -3.95
C LYS A 78 8.83 30.90 -2.87
N GLN A 79 7.58 31.35 -3.01
CA GLN A 79 6.49 31.03 -2.09
C GLN A 79 6.19 29.53 -2.08
N THR A 80 6.10 28.88 -3.24
CA THR A 80 5.91 27.42 -3.35
C THR A 80 6.99 26.65 -2.58
N LEU A 81 8.26 27.01 -2.79
CA LEU A 81 9.38 26.35 -2.10
C LEU A 81 9.41 26.66 -0.60
N ALA A 82 9.01 27.87 -0.19
CA ALA A 82 8.88 28.23 1.22
C ALA A 82 7.78 27.40 1.90
N SER A 83 6.61 27.27 1.29
CA SER A 83 5.51 26.43 1.79
C SER A 83 5.89 24.96 1.84
N GLN A 84 6.67 24.46 0.88
CA GLN A 84 7.20 23.09 0.92
C GLN A 84 8.13 22.89 2.14
N ARG A 85 9.03 23.83 2.43
CA ARG A 85 9.91 23.77 3.61
C ARG A 85 9.15 23.86 4.91
N GLU A 86 8.14 24.72 4.97
CA GLU A 86 7.25 24.84 6.13
C GLU A 86 6.53 23.52 6.40
N ARG A 87 5.95 22.92 5.36
CA ARG A 87 5.33 21.58 5.45
C ARG A 87 6.33 20.54 5.96
N ILE A 88 7.54 20.49 5.42
CA ILE A 88 8.60 19.57 5.89
C ILE A 88 8.88 19.80 7.38
N GLY A 89 8.93 21.06 7.83
CA GLY A 89 9.13 21.40 9.23
C GLY A 89 7.98 20.99 10.16
N ILE A 90 6.73 21.02 9.68
CA ILE A 90 5.55 20.53 10.41
C ILE A 90 5.64 19.00 10.53
N GLU A 91 5.82 18.30 9.42
CA GLU A 91 5.94 16.83 9.38
C GLU A 91 7.12 16.35 10.24
N ALA A 92 8.24 17.08 10.25
CA ALA A 92 9.39 16.78 11.09
C ALA A 92 9.04 16.74 12.59
N LYS A 93 8.17 17.65 13.04
CA LYS A 93 7.73 17.71 14.45
C LYS A 93 6.76 16.59 14.78
N GLU A 94 5.80 16.32 13.90
CA GLU A 94 4.83 15.23 14.09
C GLU A 94 5.55 13.87 14.20
N LEU A 95 6.54 13.66 13.33
CA LEU A 95 7.30 12.41 13.26
C LEU A 95 8.42 12.29 14.30
N ALA A 96 8.76 13.36 15.03
CA ALA A 96 9.79 13.33 16.08
C ALA A 96 9.42 12.36 17.22
N SER A 97 8.13 12.19 17.49
CA SER A 97 7.60 11.26 18.49
C SER A 97 8.07 9.81 18.28
N TYR A 98 8.32 9.40 17.04
CA TYR A 98 8.83 8.06 16.74
C TYR A 98 10.28 7.89 17.20
N ASP A 99 11.10 8.93 17.02
CA ASP A 99 12.50 8.93 17.47
C ASP A 99 12.57 8.90 18.99
N GLU A 100 11.72 9.68 19.66
CA GLU A 100 11.59 9.70 21.13
C GLU A 100 11.16 8.33 21.68
N THR A 101 10.15 7.73 21.06
CA THR A 101 9.66 6.38 21.42
C THR A 101 10.76 5.34 21.28
N MET A 102 11.53 5.39 20.19
CA MET A 102 12.62 4.44 19.96
C MET A 102 13.91 4.82 20.70
N GLY A 103 14.03 6.04 21.22
CA GLY A 103 15.21 6.55 21.93
C GLY A 103 16.40 6.84 21.01
N ARG A 104 16.16 6.98 19.70
CA ARG A 104 17.19 7.26 18.69
C ARG A 104 16.58 7.85 17.42
N PRO A 105 17.35 8.58 16.60
CA PRO A 105 16.91 8.98 15.27
C PRO A 105 16.57 7.77 14.40
N LEU A 106 15.40 7.82 13.75
CA LEU A 106 14.92 6.82 12.79
C LEU A 106 14.93 7.38 11.36
N ARG A 107 15.19 6.50 10.40
CA ARG A 107 14.99 6.73 8.97
C ARG A 107 13.52 6.63 8.65
N LYS A 108 12.92 7.75 8.24
CA LYS A 108 11.47 7.84 8.04
C LYS A 108 11.08 8.84 6.98
N GLY A 109 9.94 8.61 6.36
CA GLY A 109 9.36 9.46 5.34
C GLY A 109 7.83 9.46 5.41
N ALA A 110 7.22 10.46 4.78
CA ALA A 110 5.77 10.56 4.72
C ALA A 110 5.31 11.09 3.35
N THR A 111 4.19 10.56 2.90
CA THR A 111 3.40 10.99 1.74
C THR A 111 2.02 11.44 2.22
N ASP A 112 1.08 11.65 1.31
CA ASP A 112 -0.28 12.07 1.68
C ASP A 112 -1.03 10.97 2.45
N HIS A 113 -0.85 9.70 2.08
CA HIS A 113 -1.57 8.58 2.69
C HIS A 113 -0.72 7.72 3.63
N PHE A 114 0.62 7.78 3.51
CA PHE A 114 1.50 6.88 4.26
C PHE A 114 2.55 7.62 5.08
N THR A 115 2.87 7.04 6.23
CA THR A 115 4.07 7.33 6.99
C THR A 115 4.85 6.04 7.13
N MET A 116 6.16 6.08 6.86
CA MET A 116 7.01 4.90 6.90
C MET A 116 8.27 5.13 7.74
N VAL A 117 8.57 4.21 8.66
CA VAL A 117 9.90 4.00 9.23
C VAL A 117 10.55 2.82 8.51
N LEU A 118 11.77 3.01 8.01
CA LEU A 118 12.51 1.99 7.28
C LEU A 118 13.95 1.89 7.79
N GLU A 119 14.16 0.96 8.72
CA GLU A 119 15.46 0.70 9.32
C GLU A 119 16.21 -0.42 8.59
N LEU A 120 16.37 -0.27 7.27
CA LEU A 120 17.13 -1.17 6.39
C LEU A 120 18.25 -0.41 5.69
N ASP A 121 19.45 -0.99 5.62
CA ASP A 121 20.61 -0.35 4.99
C ASP A 121 20.57 -0.45 3.47
N SER A 122 20.25 -1.63 2.95
CA SER A 122 20.08 -1.88 1.53
C SER A 122 19.23 -3.13 1.28
N LEU A 123 18.67 -3.21 0.08
CA LEU A 123 17.90 -4.34 -0.43
C LEU A 123 18.04 -4.36 -1.95
N LYS A 124 17.98 -5.56 -2.52
CA LYS A 124 17.81 -5.75 -3.95
C LYS A 124 16.40 -5.31 -4.37
N VAL A 125 16.34 -4.42 -5.34
CA VAL A 125 15.13 -3.99 -6.04
C VAL A 125 15.34 -4.38 -7.50
N GLU A 126 14.56 -5.37 -7.96
CA GLU A 126 14.69 -5.96 -9.30
C GLU A 126 16.13 -6.47 -9.56
N LYS A 127 16.93 -5.77 -10.38
CA LYS A 127 18.28 -6.19 -10.78
C LYS A 127 19.41 -5.45 -10.06
N ARG A 128 19.09 -4.50 -9.17
CA ARG A 128 20.09 -3.64 -8.51
C ARG A 128 19.87 -3.54 -7.00
N THR A 129 20.91 -3.19 -6.27
CA THR A 129 20.81 -2.90 -4.84
C THR A 129 20.52 -1.42 -4.64
N ALA A 130 19.40 -1.13 -3.97
CA ALA A 130 19.05 0.22 -3.54
C ALA A 130 19.48 0.42 -2.08
N GLN A 131 19.97 1.62 -1.78
CA GLN A 131 20.39 2.02 -0.43
C GLN A 131 19.21 2.60 0.36
N SER A 132 19.35 2.70 1.67
CA SER A 132 18.29 3.11 2.61
C SER A 132 17.45 4.33 2.20
N HIS A 133 18.08 5.41 1.74
CA HIS A 133 17.37 6.62 1.29
C HIS A 133 16.50 6.35 0.06
N GLU A 134 17.07 5.68 -0.94
CA GLU A 134 16.33 5.27 -2.14
C GLU A 134 15.21 4.28 -1.80
N LEU A 135 15.47 3.29 -0.94
CA LEU A 135 14.48 2.30 -0.56
C LEU A 135 13.26 2.91 0.11
N LEU A 136 13.46 3.92 0.97
CA LEU A 136 12.36 4.64 1.61
C LEU A 136 11.42 5.22 0.55
N HIS A 137 11.98 5.88 -0.47
CA HIS A 137 11.22 6.45 -1.58
C HIS A 137 10.59 5.39 -2.49
N VAL A 138 11.31 4.29 -2.77
CA VAL A 138 10.77 3.16 -3.55
C VAL A 138 9.52 2.58 -2.86
N TYR A 139 9.57 2.37 -1.55
CA TYR A 139 8.43 1.83 -0.83
C TYR A 139 7.29 2.84 -0.74
N LEU A 140 7.54 4.10 -0.36
CA LEU A 140 6.49 5.13 -0.31
C LEU A 140 5.76 5.25 -1.66
N ARG A 141 6.49 5.25 -2.79
CA ARG A 141 5.88 5.27 -4.12
C ARG A 141 5.04 4.03 -4.42
N ARG A 142 5.51 2.84 -4.03
CA ARG A 142 4.75 1.59 -4.20
C ARG A 142 3.48 1.57 -3.36
N LEU A 143 3.53 2.11 -2.14
CA LEU A 143 2.37 2.19 -1.25
C LEU A 143 1.34 3.19 -1.75
N GLU A 144 1.77 4.37 -2.21
CA GLU A 144 0.90 5.34 -2.87
C GLU A 144 0.27 4.76 -4.16
N LYS A 145 1.05 4.01 -4.95
CA LYS A 145 0.51 3.31 -6.12
C LYS A 145 -0.53 2.27 -5.72
N LEU A 146 -0.26 1.46 -4.68
CA LEU A 146 -1.19 0.46 -4.17
C LEU A 146 -2.50 1.12 -3.72
N PHE A 147 -2.44 2.23 -3.01
CA PHE A 147 -3.62 2.97 -2.56
C PHE A 147 -4.41 3.55 -3.74
N ALA A 148 -3.74 4.18 -4.72
CA ALA A 148 -4.40 4.66 -5.93
C ALA A 148 -5.05 3.52 -6.74
N ASP A 149 -4.39 2.37 -6.84
CA ASP A 149 -4.97 1.18 -7.47
C ASP A 149 -6.16 0.62 -6.68
N TYR A 150 -6.11 0.65 -5.35
CA TYR A 150 -7.24 0.29 -4.51
C TYR A 150 -8.45 1.15 -4.81
N LEU A 151 -8.32 2.48 -4.74
CA LEU A 151 -9.41 3.41 -5.04
C LEU A 151 -10.01 3.16 -6.43
N ARG A 152 -9.14 2.96 -7.43
CA ARG A 152 -9.56 2.70 -8.81
C ARG A 152 -10.27 1.37 -8.98
N VAL A 153 -9.73 0.29 -8.41
CA VAL A 153 -10.26 -1.07 -8.58
C VAL A 153 -11.55 -1.26 -7.79
N MET A 154 -11.60 -0.75 -6.56
CA MET A 154 -12.75 -0.86 -5.67
C MET A 154 -13.80 0.22 -5.96
N GLY A 155 -13.44 1.30 -6.65
CA GLY A 155 -14.31 2.47 -6.78
C GLY A 155 -14.56 3.18 -5.45
N ALA A 156 -13.62 3.05 -4.52
CA ALA A 156 -13.66 3.66 -3.19
C ALA A 156 -13.36 5.16 -3.26
N ASP A 157 -13.88 5.92 -2.28
CA ASP A 157 -13.59 7.35 -2.16
C ASP A 157 -12.41 7.57 -1.21
N GLU A 158 -11.49 8.46 -1.57
CA GLU A 158 -10.35 8.82 -0.70
C GLU A 158 -10.82 9.36 0.65
N GLY A 159 -11.98 10.02 0.70
CA GLY A 159 -12.63 10.54 1.90
C GLY A 159 -13.18 9.47 2.85
N ASP A 160 -13.17 8.19 2.46
CA ASP A 160 -13.53 7.06 3.33
C ASP A 160 -12.41 6.67 4.29
N PHE A 161 -11.21 7.24 4.12
CA PHE A 161 -10.03 7.04 4.96
C PHE A 161 -9.79 8.28 5.83
N ARG A 162 -9.54 8.07 7.13
CA ARG A 162 -9.49 9.17 8.12
C ARG A 162 -8.07 9.50 8.59
N GLU A 163 -7.16 8.55 8.50
CA GLU A 163 -5.80 8.67 8.97
C GLU A 163 -4.80 8.13 7.96
N ARG A 164 -3.54 8.56 8.07
CA ARG A 164 -2.45 7.95 7.30
C ARG A 164 -2.13 6.57 7.84
N PHE A 165 -1.82 5.66 6.93
CA PHE A 165 -1.29 4.35 7.24
C PHE A 165 0.14 4.47 7.78
N GLN A 166 0.45 3.79 8.88
CA GLN A 166 1.78 3.84 9.49
C GLN A 166 2.50 2.50 9.37
N ILE A 167 3.61 2.49 8.64
CA ILE A 167 4.36 1.28 8.31
C ILE A 167 5.75 1.33 8.95
N PHE A 168 6.10 0.30 9.71
CA PHE A 168 7.34 0.21 10.46
C PHE A 168 8.11 -1.04 10.04
N VAL A 169 9.29 -0.84 9.46
CA VAL A 169 10.11 -1.93 8.93
C VAL A 169 11.46 -1.91 9.62
N TRP A 170 11.76 -2.98 10.34
CA TRP A 170 12.94 -3.07 11.21
C TRP A 170 13.88 -4.16 10.75
N TYR A 171 15.19 -3.90 10.69
CA TYR A 171 16.15 -4.98 10.48
C TYR A 171 16.33 -5.83 11.75
N LEU A 172 16.44 -5.20 12.91
CA LEU A 172 16.76 -5.89 14.17
C LEU A 172 15.49 -6.43 14.83
N ASP A 173 15.51 -7.71 15.25
CA ASP A 173 14.40 -8.34 15.98
C ASP A 173 14.04 -7.57 17.27
N GLY A 174 15.04 -6.99 17.95
CA GLY A 174 14.83 -6.17 19.14
C GLY A 174 14.07 -4.86 18.86
N ASP A 175 14.36 -4.22 17.72
CA ASP A 175 13.63 -3.03 17.27
C ASP A 175 12.20 -3.40 16.87
N GLN A 176 12.00 -4.54 16.20
CA GLN A 176 10.65 -5.04 15.92
C GLN A 176 9.87 -5.31 17.21
N ALA A 177 10.46 -5.98 18.20
CA ALA A 177 9.77 -6.27 19.46
C ALA A 177 9.36 -4.98 20.20
N LYS A 178 10.24 -3.98 20.24
CA LYS A 178 9.96 -2.66 20.83
C LYS A 178 8.93 -1.88 20.02
N GLY A 179 9.13 -1.78 18.71
CA GLY A 179 8.30 -1.02 17.79
C GLY A 179 6.89 -1.60 17.64
N SER A 180 6.75 -2.93 17.57
CA SER A 180 5.45 -3.58 17.50
C SER A 180 4.62 -3.32 18.76
N LEU A 181 5.24 -3.39 19.93
CA LEU A 181 4.57 -3.08 21.19
C LEU A 181 4.19 -1.60 21.28
N ALA A 182 5.14 -0.70 20.97
CA ALA A 182 4.92 0.74 21.11
C ALA A 182 3.91 1.29 20.10
N PHE A 183 4.00 0.87 18.84
CA PHE A 183 3.20 1.43 17.76
C PHE A 183 1.96 0.59 17.44
N CYS A 184 1.97 -0.73 17.61
CA CYS A 184 0.81 -1.58 17.31
C CYS A 184 0.10 -2.11 18.58
N ALA A 185 0.56 -1.73 19.77
CA ALA A 185 0.09 -2.23 21.06
C ALA A 185 0.17 -3.77 21.21
N GLN A 186 1.00 -4.43 20.39
CA GLN A 186 1.10 -5.89 20.31
C GLN A 186 2.56 -6.30 20.11
N GLY A 187 3.08 -7.14 21.01
CA GLY A 187 4.41 -7.74 20.85
C GLY A 187 4.39 -8.90 19.85
N ALA A 188 5.13 -8.80 18.74
CA ALA A 188 5.24 -9.89 17.77
C ALA A 188 6.66 -9.95 17.16
N PRO A 189 7.32 -11.12 17.17
CA PRO A 189 8.72 -11.22 16.75
C PRO A 189 8.91 -11.07 15.23
N ALA A 190 7.92 -11.44 14.41
CA ALA A 190 7.99 -11.42 12.95
C ALA A 190 7.30 -10.20 12.34
N GLY A 191 6.02 -10.02 12.67
CA GLY A 191 5.22 -8.91 12.20
C GLY A 191 3.84 -8.88 12.82
N VAL A 192 3.24 -7.70 12.89
CA VAL A 192 1.88 -7.50 13.41
C VAL A 192 1.21 -6.33 12.70
N LYS A 193 -0.10 -6.46 12.50
CA LYS A 193 -0.98 -5.42 11.98
C LYS A 193 -1.92 -4.94 13.09
N LEU A 194 -2.08 -3.64 13.23
CA LEU A 194 -3.21 -3.01 13.91
C LEU A 194 -4.23 -2.63 12.85
N MET A 195 -5.34 -3.35 12.79
CA MET A 195 -6.39 -3.20 11.78
C MET A 195 -7.43 -2.15 12.19
N GLY A 196 -8.21 -1.65 11.23
CA GLY A 196 -9.31 -0.71 11.48
C GLY A 196 -8.89 0.76 11.46
N SER A 197 -9.39 1.55 12.42
CA SER A 197 -9.37 3.03 12.32
C SER A 197 -8.00 3.66 12.49
N HIS A 198 -7.05 2.94 13.06
CA HIS A 198 -5.68 3.40 13.25
C HIS A 198 -4.74 2.37 12.60
N PRO A 199 -4.68 2.33 11.26
CA PRO A 199 -4.04 1.23 10.56
C PRO A 199 -2.53 1.31 10.66
N ARG A 200 -1.92 0.27 11.26
CA ARG A 200 -0.47 0.20 11.45
C ARG A 200 0.07 -1.17 11.11
N TYR A 201 1.27 -1.22 10.57
CA TYR A 201 1.98 -2.49 10.35
C TYR A 201 3.42 -2.36 10.83
N SER A 202 3.87 -3.34 11.61
CA SER A 202 5.25 -3.42 12.09
C SER A 202 5.84 -4.79 11.76
N THR A 203 7.01 -4.87 11.13
CA THR A 203 7.66 -6.14 10.78
C THR A 203 9.18 -6.13 10.91
N ALA A 204 9.73 -7.29 11.29
CA ALA A 204 11.15 -7.61 11.17
C ALA A 204 11.47 -8.07 9.75
N ALA A 205 12.29 -7.29 9.04
CA ALA A 205 12.62 -7.43 7.62
C ALA A 205 13.98 -8.11 7.36
N ASN A 206 14.48 -8.89 8.32
CA ASN A 206 15.75 -9.62 8.17
C ASN A 206 15.59 -11.01 7.55
N LYS A 207 16.72 -11.66 7.27
CA LYS A 207 16.79 -12.97 6.59
C LYS A 207 16.25 -14.15 7.39
N ARG A 208 15.99 -13.99 8.69
CA ARG A 208 15.30 -14.99 9.49
C ARG A 208 13.84 -15.12 9.08
N TRP A 209 13.20 -14.00 8.76
CA TRP A 209 11.78 -13.93 8.42
C TRP A 209 11.53 -13.90 6.91
N PHE A 210 12.46 -13.34 6.14
CA PHE A 210 12.37 -13.25 4.69
C PHE A 210 13.62 -13.80 4.02
N THR A 211 13.53 -15.00 3.46
CA THR A 211 14.68 -15.67 2.83
C THR A 211 15.21 -14.90 1.62
N THR A 212 14.35 -14.16 0.91
CA THR A 212 14.73 -13.30 -0.22
C THR A 212 14.21 -11.86 -0.06
N ASP A 213 14.85 -10.90 -0.73
CA ASP A 213 14.38 -9.50 -0.70
C ASP A 213 13.03 -9.38 -1.42
N GLU A 214 12.84 -10.17 -2.47
CA GLU A 214 11.59 -10.25 -3.21
C GLU A 214 10.42 -10.71 -2.34
N GLN A 215 10.63 -11.60 -1.35
CA GLN A 215 9.59 -11.97 -0.38
C GLN A 215 9.15 -10.78 0.47
N LEU A 216 10.10 -10.00 1.00
CA LEU A 216 9.79 -8.81 1.78
C LEU A 216 9.01 -7.76 0.96
N HIS A 217 9.43 -7.52 -0.29
CA HIS A 217 8.73 -6.60 -1.19
C HIS A 217 7.26 -6.98 -1.37
N ARG A 218 6.97 -8.27 -1.57
CA ARG A 218 5.61 -8.77 -1.74
C ARG A 218 4.83 -8.70 -0.44
N ASN A 219 5.44 -9.11 0.67
CA ASN A 219 4.81 -9.14 1.97
C ASN A 219 4.33 -7.74 2.40
N LEU A 220 5.15 -6.70 2.18
CA LEU A 220 4.74 -5.33 2.50
C LEU A 220 3.48 -4.90 1.74
N LEU A 221 3.37 -5.20 0.45
CA LEU A 221 2.16 -4.88 -0.32
C LEU A 221 0.95 -5.69 0.17
N HIS A 222 1.13 -7.00 0.43
CA HIS A 222 0.07 -7.87 0.94
C HIS A 222 -0.48 -7.35 2.27
N MET A 223 0.43 -7.05 3.22
CA MET A 223 0.04 -6.58 4.56
C MET A 223 -0.60 -5.19 4.54
N VAL A 224 -0.16 -4.31 3.64
CA VAL A 224 -0.77 -2.98 3.50
C VAL A 224 -2.13 -3.06 2.83
N SER A 225 -2.35 -4.00 1.91
CA SER A 225 -3.67 -4.22 1.29
C SER A 225 -4.74 -4.53 2.34
N HIS A 226 -4.38 -5.34 3.35
CA HIS A 226 -5.22 -5.60 4.52
C HIS A 226 -5.54 -4.33 5.31
N LEU A 227 -4.52 -3.51 5.58
CA LEU A 227 -4.71 -2.26 6.30
C LEU A 227 -5.68 -1.33 5.58
N ILE A 228 -5.50 -1.12 4.27
CA ILE A 228 -6.37 -0.28 3.45
C ILE A 228 -7.80 -0.77 3.55
N LEU A 229 -8.04 -2.05 3.26
CA LEU A 229 -9.36 -2.66 3.28
C LEU A 229 -10.06 -2.55 4.64
N SER A 230 -9.32 -2.69 5.74
CA SER A 230 -9.88 -2.59 7.08
C SER A 230 -10.13 -1.15 7.55
N HIS A 231 -9.38 -0.19 7.02
CA HIS A 231 -9.47 1.22 7.39
C HIS A 231 -10.62 1.95 6.69
N GLU A 232 -10.97 1.51 5.48
CA GLU A 232 -12.07 2.07 4.70
C GLU A 232 -13.40 2.06 5.48
N THR A 233 -14.14 3.16 5.41
CA THR A 233 -15.43 3.30 6.08
C THR A 233 -16.47 2.28 5.55
N PRO A 234 -17.20 1.53 6.40
CA PRO A 234 -17.08 1.49 7.86
C PRO A 234 -15.80 0.76 8.29
N SER A 235 -14.96 1.46 9.04
CA SER A 235 -13.66 0.97 9.49
C SER A 235 -13.83 -0.16 10.49
N GLN A 236 -13.45 -1.37 10.08
CA GLN A 236 -13.52 -2.58 10.88
C GLN A 236 -12.67 -3.69 10.23
N TRP A 237 -12.10 -4.56 11.06
CA TRP A 237 -11.48 -5.78 10.57
C TRP A 237 -12.54 -6.86 10.30
N MET A 238 -12.74 -7.23 9.03
CA MET A 238 -13.68 -8.30 8.64
C MET A 238 -13.07 -9.70 8.70
N GLY A 239 -11.73 -9.82 8.75
CA GLY A 239 -11.05 -11.12 8.77
C GLY A 239 -11.35 -11.98 9.98
N ASN A 240 -11.71 -11.39 11.12
CA ASN A 240 -12.18 -12.13 12.31
C ASN A 240 -13.71 -12.27 12.38
N GLN A 241 -14.40 -11.91 11.30
CA GLN A 241 -15.87 -11.90 11.19
C GLN A 241 -16.33 -12.77 10.02
N LYS A 242 -15.60 -13.85 9.74
CA LYS A 242 -15.86 -14.75 8.61
C LYS A 242 -15.70 -14.11 7.22
N GLY A 243 -15.10 -12.92 7.16
CA GLY A 243 -14.73 -12.24 5.92
C GLY A 243 -13.32 -12.60 5.42
N GLY A 244 -12.72 -13.70 5.91
CA GLY A 244 -11.31 -14.00 5.65
C GLY A 244 -10.99 -14.24 4.18
N TRP A 245 -11.93 -14.84 3.43
CA TRP A 245 -11.78 -15.07 1.99
C TRP A 245 -11.65 -13.76 1.18
N ALA A 246 -12.42 -12.73 1.56
CA ALA A 246 -12.39 -11.44 0.87
C ALA A 246 -11.13 -10.67 1.24
N GLU A 247 -10.74 -10.72 2.52
CA GLU A 247 -9.54 -10.06 3.04
C GLU A 247 -8.26 -10.64 2.42
N GLU A 248 -8.01 -11.94 2.60
CA GLU A 248 -6.82 -12.59 2.05
C GLU A 248 -6.87 -12.66 0.53
N GLY A 249 -8.04 -12.91 -0.06
CA GLY A 249 -8.20 -12.91 -1.50
C GLY A 249 -7.79 -11.59 -2.15
N LEU A 250 -8.15 -10.45 -1.55
CA LEU A 250 -7.78 -9.13 -2.04
C LEU A 250 -6.29 -8.83 -1.85
N GLY A 251 -5.71 -9.21 -0.70
CA GLY A 251 -4.27 -9.12 -0.47
C GLY A 251 -3.47 -9.88 -1.53
N HIS A 252 -3.83 -11.14 -1.77
CA HIS A 252 -3.24 -11.97 -2.83
C HIS A 252 -3.46 -11.36 -4.21
N TRP A 253 -4.63 -10.76 -4.46
CA TRP A 253 -4.94 -10.15 -5.75
C TRP A 253 -3.98 -8.99 -6.07
N PHE A 254 -3.78 -8.06 -5.14
CA PHE A 254 -2.83 -6.95 -5.33
C PHE A 254 -1.37 -7.43 -5.42
N GLU A 255 -1.01 -8.47 -4.68
CA GLU A 255 0.30 -9.12 -4.82
C GLU A 255 0.49 -9.63 -6.25
N TYR A 256 -0.49 -10.36 -6.78
CA TYR A 256 -0.46 -10.88 -8.14
C TYR A 256 -0.36 -9.77 -9.17
N GLN A 257 -1.18 -8.72 -9.08
CA GLN A 257 -1.16 -7.63 -10.06
C GLN A 257 0.21 -6.92 -10.11
N THR A 258 0.92 -6.88 -8.99
CA THR A 258 2.21 -6.18 -8.91
C THR A 258 3.38 -7.08 -9.31
N PHE A 259 3.35 -8.37 -8.93
CA PHE A 259 4.51 -9.25 -9.03
C PHE A 259 4.28 -10.49 -9.91
N ALA A 260 3.08 -10.67 -10.46
CA ALA A 260 2.63 -11.87 -11.16
C ALA A 260 2.86 -13.17 -10.35
N ARG A 261 2.81 -13.05 -9.02
CA ARG A 261 3.12 -14.13 -8.07
C ARG A 261 2.44 -13.88 -6.74
N CYS A 262 1.86 -14.92 -6.15
CA CYS A 262 1.29 -14.94 -4.80
C CYS A 262 1.93 -16.09 -4.02
N ASP A 263 2.73 -15.80 -3.01
CA ASP A 263 3.28 -16.84 -2.14
C ASP A 263 3.49 -16.39 -0.70
N ASN A 264 2.87 -15.26 -0.31
CA ASN A 264 2.86 -14.83 1.08
C ASN A 264 1.83 -15.58 1.92
N TYR A 265 2.09 -15.56 3.22
CA TYR A 265 1.16 -15.89 4.28
C TYR A 265 1.11 -14.73 5.26
N CYS A 266 -0.02 -14.53 5.93
CA CYS A 266 -0.08 -13.64 7.09
C CYS A 266 0.71 -14.28 8.25
N PHE A 267 1.57 -13.51 8.91
CA PHE A 267 2.38 -14.00 10.05
C PHE A 267 1.57 -14.52 11.24
N GLN A 268 0.26 -14.28 11.24
CA GLN A 268 -0.69 -14.76 12.25
C GLN A 268 -1.39 -16.06 11.84
N GLU A 269 -1.13 -16.59 10.64
CA GLU A 269 -1.68 -17.88 10.19
C GLU A 269 -0.99 -19.05 10.87
N GLN A 270 -1.79 -20.05 11.26
CA GLN A 270 -1.29 -21.24 11.97
C GLN A 270 -0.44 -22.17 11.09
N ASN A 271 -0.42 -21.99 9.76
CA ASN A 271 0.16 -22.91 8.79
C ASN A 271 1.27 -22.29 7.92
N MET A 272 2.36 -21.83 8.54
CA MET A 272 3.46 -21.12 7.85
C MET A 272 4.37 -21.99 6.94
N ASN A 273 4.08 -23.27 6.69
CA ASN A 273 5.10 -24.24 6.25
C ASN A 273 4.88 -24.90 4.86
N ASN A 274 4.14 -24.26 3.95
CA ASN A 274 3.82 -24.89 2.66
C ASN A 274 4.31 -24.07 1.45
N ASP A 275 5.22 -24.65 0.68
CA ASP A 275 5.67 -24.11 -0.63
C ASP A 275 4.48 -24.00 -1.59
N TYR A 276 4.09 -22.77 -1.95
CA TYR A 276 3.01 -22.42 -2.89
C TYR A 276 3.32 -22.74 -4.38
N SER A 277 4.25 -23.67 -4.65
CA SER A 277 4.59 -24.14 -6.00
C SER A 277 5.00 -22.99 -6.93
N GLY A 278 5.73 -22.02 -6.38
CA GLY A 278 6.20 -20.84 -7.10
C GLY A 278 5.17 -19.71 -7.26
N GLY A 279 3.98 -19.81 -6.66
CA GLY A 279 3.01 -18.73 -6.49
C GLY A 279 2.12 -18.39 -7.69
N ASP A 280 1.92 -19.34 -8.60
CA ASP A 280 0.99 -19.20 -9.73
C ASP A 280 -0.43 -19.64 -9.33
N TYR A 281 -1.12 -18.79 -8.57
CA TYR A 281 -2.44 -19.12 -8.03
C TYR A 281 -3.49 -19.32 -9.11
N LYS A 282 -3.39 -18.65 -10.27
CA LYS A 282 -4.33 -18.87 -11.38
C LYS A 282 -4.24 -20.30 -11.91
N LEU A 283 -3.03 -20.76 -12.23
CA LEU A 283 -2.83 -22.13 -12.70
C LEU A 283 -3.23 -23.17 -11.64
N LEU A 284 -2.86 -22.93 -10.38
CA LEU A 284 -3.21 -23.84 -9.27
C LEU A 284 -4.72 -23.91 -9.04
N CYS A 285 -5.41 -22.78 -9.05
CA CYS A 285 -6.87 -22.73 -8.92
C CYS A 285 -7.54 -23.51 -10.06
N ARG A 286 -7.10 -23.34 -11.30
CA ARG A 286 -7.64 -24.08 -12.44
C ARG A 286 -7.50 -25.59 -12.23
N LYS A 287 -6.34 -26.05 -11.76
CA LYS A 287 -6.10 -27.48 -11.47
C LYS A 287 -7.07 -28.02 -10.41
N LEU A 288 -7.31 -27.28 -9.33
CA LEU A 288 -8.28 -27.63 -8.31
C LEU A 288 -9.71 -27.74 -8.89
N VAL A 289 -10.10 -26.82 -9.76
CA VAL A 289 -11.43 -26.85 -10.39
C VAL A 289 -11.58 -28.04 -11.35
N VAL A 290 -10.57 -28.30 -12.20
CA VAL A 290 -10.58 -29.45 -13.14
C VAL A 290 -10.64 -30.79 -12.40
N ALA A 291 -9.89 -30.91 -11.30
CA ALA A 291 -9.88 -32.12 -10.48
C ALA A 291 -11.13 -32.26 -9.57
N ASN A 292 -12.00 -31.23 -9.53
CA ASN A 292 -13.10 -31.11 -8.58
C ASN A 292 -12.64 -31.22 -7.11
N GLU A 293 -11.46 -30.66 -6.82
CA GLU A 293 -10.81 -30.63 -5.50
C GLU A 293 -10.83 -29.24 -4.86
N ALA A 294 -11.45 -28.25 -5.52
CA ALA A 294 -11.64 -26.92 -4.94
C ALA A 294 -12.43 -27.02 -3.61
N PRO A 295 -11.98 -26.35 -2.52
CA PRO A 295 -12.69 -26.36 -1.24
C PRO A 295 -14.16 -25.91 -1.38
N PRO A 296 -15.10 -26.52 -0.65
CA PRO A 296 -16.51 -26.12 -0.71
C PRO A 296 -16.68 -24.65 -0.30
N ILE A 297 -17.39 -23.88 -1.13
CA ILE A 297 -17.49 -22.43 -0.93
C ILE A 297 -18.12 -22.05 0.41
N ALA A 298 -19.10 -22.83 0.88
CA ALA A 298 -19.75 -22.59 2.16
C ALA A 298 -18.79 -22.71 3.34
N ALA A 299 -17.78 -23.58 3.24
CA ALA A 299 -16.74 -23.67 4.28
C ALA A 299 -15.83 -22.44 4.24
N VAL A 300 -15.38 -22.05 3.04
CA VAL A 300 -14.49 -20.88 2.85
C VAL A 300 -15.12 -19.58 3.33
N PHE A 301 -16.42 -19.38 3.07
CA PHE A 301 -17.17 -18.19 3.49
C PHE A 301 -17.41 -18.07 5.00
N GLU A 302 -17.11 -19.12 5.76
CA GLU A 302 -17.23 -19.12 7.22
C GLU A 302 -15.87 -19.03 7.91
N ARG A 303 -14.76 -18.95 7.15
CA ARG A 303 -13.40 -18.87 7.69
C ARG A 303 -13.02 -17.45 8.10
N ASN A 304 -12.39 -17.37 9.26
CA ASN A 304 -11.56 -16.23 9.60
C ASN A 304 -10.23 -16.32 8.85
N THR A 305 -9.59 -15.19 8.64
CA THR A 305 -8.31 -15.04 7.92
C THR A 305 -7.22 -15.99 8.43
N ASP A 306 -7.04 -16.05 9.75
CA ASP A 306 -6.03 -16.88 10.43
C ASP A 306 -6.30 -18.40 10.37
N ASN A 307 -7.49 -18.77 9.92
CA ASN A 307 -7.97 -20.15 9.85
C ASN A 307 -8.08 -20.68 8.41
N LEU A 308 -7.68 -19.89 7.42
CA LEU A 308 -7.67 -20.33 6.03
C LEU A 308 -6.60 -21.40 5.81
N LEU A 309 -6.98 -22.45 5.09
CA LEU A 309 -6.05 -23.45 4.57
C LEU A 309 -5.43 -22.98 3.27
N ARG A 310 -4.30 -23.58 2.89
CA ARG A 310 -3.58 -23.27 1.65
C ARG A 310 -4.48 -23.25 0.41
N SER A 311 -5.29 -24.28 0.21
CA SER A 311 -6.22 -24.35 -0.93
C SER A 311 -7.32 -23.30 -0.84
N GLU A 312 -7.71 -22.91 0.38
CA GLU A 312 -8.70 -21.86 0.62
C GLU A 312 -8.14 -20.47 0.25
N HIS A 313 -6.85 -20.18 0.50
CA HIS A 313 -6.20 -18.95 0.00
C HIS A 313 -6.21 -18.86 -1.53
N ILE A 314 -5.91 -19.98 -2.21
CA ILE A 314 -5.88 -20.03 -3.68
C ILE A 314 -7.27 -19.73 -4.27
N VAL A 315 -8.33 -20.35 -3.73
CA VAL A 315 -9.69 -20.08 -4.21
C VAL A 315 -10.20 -18.72 -3.73
N ALA A 316 -9.80 -18.22 -2.55
CA ALA A 316 -10.13 -16.88 -2.07
C ALA A 316 -9.60 -15.79 -3.03
N PHE A 317 -8.34 -15.90 -3.45
CA PHE A 317 -7.78 -15.06 -4.52
C PHE A 317 -8.64 -15.12 -5.78
N SER A 318 -9.02 -16.32 -6.22
CA SER A 318 -9.79 -16.52 -7.44
C SER A 318 -11.23 -16.00 -7.33
N TYR A 319 -11.85 -16.08 -6.15
CA TYR A 319 -13.17 -15.51 -5.88
C TYR A 319 -13.14 -13.99 -6.01
N VAL A 320 -12.11 -13.34 -5.46
CA VAL A 320 -11.92 -11.90 -5.59
C VAL A 320 -11.63 -11.51 -7.03
N ASP A 321 -10.73 -12.22 -7.71
CA ASP A 321 -10.41 -11.97 -9.14
C ASP A 321 -11.68 -12.06 -10.02
N TYR A 322 -12.52 -13.06 -9.78
CA TYR A 322 -13.80 -13.20 -10.46
C TYR A 322 -14.75 -12.03 -10.16
N LEU A 323 -14.97 -11.68 -8.89
CA LEU A 323 -15.89 -10.59 -8.52
C LEU A 323 -15.41 -9.22 -9.04
N LEU A 324 -14.11 -8.95 -8.98
CA LEU A 324 -13.50 -7.75 -9.55
C LEU A 324 -13.62 -7.71 -11.08
N SER A 325 -13.57 -8.87 -11.75
CA SER A 325 -13.80 -8.96 -13.20
C SER A 325 -15.25 -8.65 -13.60
N LEU A 326 -16.19 -8.81 -12.67
CA LEU A 326 -17.59 -8.45 -12.88
C LEU A 326 -17.81 -6.96 -12.62
N ASP A 327 -17.48 -6.49 -11.42
CA ASP A 327 -17.72 -5.12 -10.97
C ASP A 327 -17.01 -4.86 -9.63
N GLY A 328 -15.93 -4.09 -9.66
CA GLY A 328 -15.15 -3.76 -8.47
C GLY A 328 -15.90 -2.89 -7.45
N THR A 329 -16.79 -2.00 -7.89
CA THR A 329 -17.61 -1.18 -6.99
C THR A 329 -18.65 -2.01 -6.26
N LYS A 330 -19.22 -3.04 -6.89
CA LYS A 330 -20.08 -3.98 -6.17
C LYS A 330 -19.30 -4.84 -5.18
N PHE A 331 -18.07 -5.24 -5.53
CA PHE A 331 -17.22 -5.98 -4.62
C PHE A 331 -16.84 -5.14 -3.39
N ASP A 332 -16.56 -3.86 -3.57
CA ASP A 332 -16.39 -2.92 -2.46
C ASP A 332 -17.61 -2.90 -1.52
N ARG A 333 -18.82 -2.81 -2.07
CA ARG A 333 -20.04 -2.86 -1.25
C ARG A 333 -20.24 -4.18 -0.51
N VAL A 334 -19.77 -5.30 -1.08
CA VAL A 334 -19.71 -6.58 -0.36
C VAL A 334 -18.74 -6.47 0.82
N CYS A 335 -17.53 -5.94 0.62
CA CYS A 335 -16.56 -5.74 1.70
C CYS A 335 -17.10 -4.82 2.81
N ALA A 336 -17.78 -3.72 2.46
CA ALA A 336 -18.41 -2.83 3.42
C ALA A 336 -19.50 -3.53 4.27
N ASP A 337 -20.31 -4.39 3.64
CA ASP A 337 -21.31 -5.21 4.31
C ASP A 337 -20.64 -6.25 5.23
N LEU A 338 -19.56 -6.90 4.80
CA LEU A 338 -18.77 -7.85 5.61
C LEU A 338 -18.13 -7.17 6.84
N ARG A 339 -17.55 -5.98 6.66
CA ARG A 339 -17.07 -5.12 7.77
C ARG A 339 -18.19 -4.75 8.76
N SER A 340 -19.44 -4.74 8.28
CA SER A 340 -20.65 -4.51 9.08
C SER A 340 -21.28 -5.81 9.63
N LYS A 341 -20.58 -6.94 9.57
CA LYS A 341 -21.04 -8.27 10.02
C LYS A 341 -22.23 -8.84 9.26
N VAL A 342 -22.50 -8.36 8.05
CA VAL A 342 -23.50 -8.98 7.17
C VAL A 342 -22.93 -10.31 6.65
N PRO A 343 -23.65 -11.43 6.74
CA PRO A 343 -23.17 -12.71 6.21
C PRO A 343 -22.85 -12.65 4.71
N THR A 344 -21.78 -13.33 4.28
CA THR A 344 -21.33 -13.37 2.87
C THR A 344 -22.46 -13.68 1.89
N ARG A 345 -23.33 -14.65 2.22
CA ARG A 345 -24.50 -15.00 1.39
C ARG A 345 -25.41 -13.80 1.12
N GLU A 346 -25.71 -13.02 2.16
CA GLU A 346 -26.62 -11.88 2.06
C GLU A 346 -25.97 -10.74 1.26
N ALA A 347 -24.68 -10.46 1.51
CA ALA A 347 -23.93 -9.45 0.79
C ALA A 347 -23.83 -9.76 -0.72
N LEU A 348 -23.48 -11.00 -1.09
CA LEU A 348 -23.41 -11.42 -2.49
C LEU A 348 -24.78 -11.39 -3.18
N GLN A 349 -25.84 -11.82 -2.50
CA GLN A 349 -27.19 -11.76 -3.04
C GLN A 349 -27.63 -10.31 -3.26
N LYS A 350 -27.32 -9.41 -2.34
CA LYS A 350 -27.68 -7.99 -2.39
C LYS A 350 -27.01 -7.25 -3.54
N HIS A 351 -25.70 -7.43 -3.73
CA HIS A 351 -24.94 -6.62 -4.70
C HIS A 351 -24.77 -7.28 -6.07
N PHE A 352 -24.60 -8.61 -6.09
CA PHE A 352 -24.38 -9.37 -7.33
C PHE A 352 -25.59 -10.21 -7.75
N GLY A 353 -26.61 -10.37 -6.91
CA GLY A 353 -27.74 -11.25 -7.19
C GLY A 353 -27.33 -12.74 -7.18
N LEU A 354 -26.22 -13.08 -6.52
CA LEU A 354 -25.65 -14.43 -6.54
C LEU A 354 -25.93 -15.17 -5.23
N ALA A 355 -26.66 -16.28 -5.32
CA ALA A 355 -26.70 -17.29 -4.26
C ALA A 355 -25.39 -18.10 -4.26
N PRO A 356 -24.94 -18.68 -3.12
CA PRO A 356 -23.63 -19.34 -3.03
C PRO A 356 -23.39 -20.45 -4.06
N LEU A 357 -24.38 -21.31 -4.32
CA LEU A 357 -24.25 -22.38 -5.33
C LEU A 357 -24.13 -21.83 -6.75
N GLU A 358 -24.88 -20.76 -7.05
CA GLU A 358 -24.82 -20.12 -8.36
C GLU A 358 -23.51 -19.36 -8.55
N PHE A 359 -22.99 -18.72 -7.50
CA PHE A 359 -21.65 -18.16 -7.49
C PHE A 359 -20.62 -19.24 -7.82
N GLU A 360 -20.64 -20.38 -7.09
CA GLU A 360 -19.64 -21.44 -7.27
C GLU A 360 -19.64 -21.99 -8.69
N ARG A 361 -20.84 -22.24 -9.26
CA ARG A 361 -21.00 -22.70 -10.64
C ARG A 361 -20.39 -21.71 -11.64
N ARG A 362 -20.79 -20.44 -11.57
CA ARG A 362 -20.30 -19.41 -12.51
C ARG A 362 -18.81 -19.14 -12.35
N TRP A 363 -18.31 -19.13 -11.13
CA TRP A 363 -16.90 -18.97 -10.83
C TRP A 363 -16.07 -20.12 -11.44
N LYS A 364 -16.48 -21.37 -11.24
CA LYS A 364 -15.81 -22.53 -11.83
C LYS A 364 -15.78 -22.44 -13.36
N GLU A 365 -16.91 -22.11 -13.99
CA GLU A 365 -17.01 -21.90 -15.44
C GLU A 365 -16.04 -20.80 -15.92
N TRP A 366 -15.99 -19.67 -15.21
CA TRP A 366 -15.10 -18.57 -15.51
C TRP A 366 -13.62 -18.96 -15.38
N VAL A 367 -13.22 -19.63 -14.29
CA VAL A 367 -11.86 -20.15 -14.10
C VAL A 367 -11.45 -21.06 -15.26
N LEU A 368 -12.34 -21.98 -15.66
CA LEU A 368 -12.09 -22.90 -16.78
C LEU A 368 -12.01 -22.17 -18.14
N ALA A 369 -12.61 -21.00 -18.27
CA ALA A 369 -12.54 -20.19 -19.48
C ALA A 369 -11.33 -19.25 -19.54
N THR A 370 -10.89 -18.70 -18.40
CA THR A 370 -9.94 -17.57 -18.37
C THR A 370 -8.57 -17.89 -17.80
N TYR A 371 -8.44 -18.90 -16.93
CA TYR A 371 -7.16 -19.21 -16.29
C TYR A 371 -6.29 -20.11 -17.18
N PRO A 372 -4.95 -19.95 -17.14
CA PRO A 372 -4.04 -20.67 -18.01
C PRO A 372 -4.05 -22.18 -17.72
N THR A 373 -3.81 -22.99 -18.76
CA THR A 373 -3.73 -24.46 -18.65
C THR A 373 -2.33 -24.96 -18.32
N GLN A 374 -1.31 -24.14 -18.56
CA GLN A 374 0.11 -24.46 -18.35
C GLN A 374 0.81 -23.23 -17.78
N LYS A 375 2.03 -23.42 -17.26
CA LYS A 375 2.86 -22.30 -16.80
C LYS A 375 3.50 -21.63 -18.01
N ASP A 376 3.42 -20.29 -18.06
CA ASP A 376 4.06 -19.47 -19.09
C ASP A 376 5.60 -19.49 -18.98
#